data_AF-A0A5K1FVI5-F1
#
_entry.id   AF-A0A5K1FVI5-F1
#
_cell.length_a   1.000
_cell.length_b   1.000
_cell.length_c   1.000
_cell.angle_alpha   90.00
_cell.angle_beta   90.00
_cell.angle_gamma   90.00
#
_symmetry.space_group_name_H-M   'P 1'
#
loop_
_entity.id
_entity.type
_entity.pdbx_description
1 polymer ?
#
loop_
_entity_poly.entity_id
_entity_poly.type
_entity_poly.pdbx_seq_one_letter_code
_entity_poly.pdbx_strand_id
1 'polypeptide(L)'
;EMDHLKMAVAKIDSHQPDILLVEKSVSRFAQDYLLAKDISLVLNVKRPLLERIARCTGAQIVPSIDNLSQQKLGTCESFHVDKFVEEHGSAGQAGKKLLKTLMFFEGCPKPLGCT
;
A
#
# COMPACT_ATOMS: atom_id res chain seq x y z
N GLU A 1 -25.03 -5.16 -5.87
CA GLU A 1 -23.60 -4.89 -6.14
C GLU A 1 -22.98 -3.92 -5.13
N MET A 2 -23.56 -2.72 -4.94
CA MET A 2 -23.05 -1.74 -3.97
C MET A 2 -23.01 -2.26 -2.52
N ASP A 3 -23.96 -3.09 -2.11
CA ASP A 3 -23.97 -3.64 -0.75
C ASP A 3 -22.80 -4.59 -0.49
N HIS A 4 -22.39 -5.37 -1.48
CA HIS A 4 -21.19 -6.22 -1.38
C HIS A 4 -19.92 -5.38 -1.21
N LEU A 5 -19.81 -4.26 -1.94
CA LEU A 5 -18.69 -3.33 -1.79
C LEU A 5 -18.67 -2.67 -0.41
N LYS A 6 -19.84 -2.25 0.10
CA LYS A 6 -19.96 -1.67 1.45
C LYS A 6 -19.57 -2.69 2.52
N MET A 7 -20.04 -3.93 2.41
CA MET A 7 -19.66 -5.00 3.34
C MET A 7 -18.17 -5.30 3.30
N ALA A 8 -17.58 -5.35 2.10
CA ALA A 8 -16.15 -5.53 1.90
C ALA A 8 -15.33 -4.42 2.59
N VAL A 9 -15.70 -3.16 2.37
CA VAL A 9 -15.03 -2.01 3.02
C VAL A 9 -15.25 -2.01 4.53
N ALA A 10 -16.47 -2.31 5.00
CA ALA A 10 -16.75 -2.42 6.43
C ALA A 10 -15.92 -3.53 7.11
N LYS A 11 -15.69 -4.64 6.42
CA LYS A 11 -14.82 -5.72 6.90
C LYS A 11 -13.36 -5.26 6.99
N ILE A 12 -12.86 -4.54 5.98
CA ILE A 12 -11.51 -3.93 6.03
C ILE A 12 -11.40 -2.94 7.20
N ASP A 13 -12.35 -2.02 7.32
CA ASP A 13 -12.43 -0.99 8.36
C ASP A 13 -12.49 -1.58 9.78
N SER A 14 -13.12 -2.76 9.95
CA SER A 14 -13.16 -3.45 11.25
C SER A 14 -11.79 -3.83 11.80
N HIS A 15 -10.77 -3.93 10.94
CA HIS A 15 -9.38 -4.15 11.33
C HIS A 15 -8.60 -2.86 11.61
N GLN A 16 -9.22 -1.69 11.39
CA GLN A 16 -8.64 -0.35 11.60
C GLN A 16 -7.25 -0.16 10.94
N PRO A 17 -7.09 -0.44 9.64
CA PRO A 17 -5.83 -0.19 8.96
C PRO A 17 -5.67 1.30 8.59
N ASP A 18 -4.47 1.85 8.74
CA ASP A 18 -4.16 3.20 8.21
C ASP A 18 -3.94 3.18 6.68
N ILE A 19 -3.38 2.06 6.17
CA ILE A 19 -2.93 1.93 4.78
C ILE A 19 -3.42 0.59 4.20
N LEU A 20 -4.05 0.65 3.02
CA LEU A 20 -4.42 -0.51 2.21
C LEU A 20 -3.63 -0.53 0.90
N LEU A 21 -2.81 -1.57 0.72
CA LEU A 21 -2.05 -1.82 -0.50
C LEU A 21 -2.73 -2.92 -1.32
N VAL A 22 -2.99 -2.68 -2.62
CA VAL A 22 -3.59 -3.68 -3.50
C VAL A 22 -2.77 -3.91 -4.77
N GLU A 23 -2.80 -5.14 -5.28
CA GLU A 23 -2.03 -5.53 -6.47
C GLU A 23 -2.62 -4.95 -7.77
N LYS A 24 -3.93 -4.78 -7.81
CA LYS A 24 -4.70 -4.38 -8.99
C LYS A 24 -5.43 -3.05 -8.72
N SER A 25 -6.64 -2.92 -9.24
CA SER A 25 -7.52 -1.78 -9.06
C SER A 25 -8.57 -2.03 -7.96
N VAL A 26 -9.19 -0.94 -7.51
CA VAL A 26 -10.39 -0.94 -6.66
C VAL A 26 -11.44 -0.09 -7.35
N SER A 27 -12.72 -0.48 -7.28
CA SER A 27 -13.82 0.28 -7.88
C SER A 27 -13.93 1.68 -7.28
N ARG A 28 -14.39 2.67 -8.07
CA ARG A 28 -14.47 4.07 -7.61
C ARG A 28 -15.31 4.22 -6.33
N PHE A 29 -16.46 3.55 -6.27
CA PHE A 29 -17.32 3.58 -5.09
C PHE A 29 -16.61 3.05 -3.83
N ALA A 30 -15.82 1.97 -3.94
CA ALA A 30 -15.06 1.46 -2.82
C ALA A 30 -13.92 2.40 -2.40
N GLN A 31 -13.29 3.12 -3.34
CA GLN A 31 -12.31 4.16 -3.02
C GLN A 31 -12.95 5.29 -2.19
N ASP A 32 -14.15 5.74 -2.58
CA ASP A 32 -14.86 6.80 -1.84
C ASP A 32 -15.27 6.32 -0.43
N TYR A 33 -15.65 5.04 -0.27
CA TYR A 33 -15.93 4.47 1.06
C TYR A 33 -14.68 4.32 1.93
N LEU A 34 -13.54 3.90 1.36
CA LEU A 34 -12.27 3.82 2.08
C LEU A 34 -11.79 5.20 2.52
N LEU A 35 -11.93 6.21 1.65
CA LEU A 35 -11.62 7.60 1.97
C LEU A 35 -12.50 8.15 3.10
N ALA A 36 -13.79 7.82 3.11
CA ALA A 36 -14.69 8.21 4.20
C ALA A 36 -14.34 7.55 5.55
N LYS A 37 -13.47 6.54 5.54
CA LYS A 37 -12.92 5.85 6.72
C LYS A 37 -11.49 6.27 7.04
N ASP A 38 -10.95 7.27 6.34
CA ASP A 38 -9.58 7.76 6.48
C ASP A 38 -8.50 6.70 6.19
N ILE A 39 -8.82 5.74 5.31
CA ILE A 39 -7.88 4.68 4.91
C ILE A 39 -7.13 5.10 3.65
N SER A 40 -5.80 5.22 3.74
CA SER A 40 -4.95 5.51 2.59
C SER A 40 -4.85 4.31 1.65
N LEU A 41 -5.30 4.47 0.41
CA LEU A 41 -5.31 3.40 -0.59
C LEU A 41 -4.18 3.56 -1.62
N VAL A 42 -3.40 2.49 -1.81
CA VAL A 42 -2.35 2.41 -2.83
C VAL A 42 -2.71 1.32 -3.84
N LEU A 43 -2.87 1.73 -5.10
CA LEU A 43 -3.30 0.87 -6.20
C LEU A 43 -2.12 0.37 -7.05
N ASN A 44 -2.34 -0.73 -7.77
CA ASN A 44 -1.41 -1.25 -8.79
C ASN A 44 0.01 -1.55 -8.26
N VAL A 45 0.13 -2.01 -7.01
CA VAL A 45 1.43 -2.37 -6.43
C VAL A 45 1.88 -3.69 -7.02
N LYS A 46 3.05 -3.72 -7.65
CA LYS A 46 3.60 -4.95 -8.24
C LYS A 46 3.71 -6.05 -7.19
N ARG A 47 3.31 -7.28 -7.51
CA ARG A 47 3.34 -8.42 -6.60
C ARG A 47 4.68 -8.61 -5.85
N PRO A 48 5.85 -8.56 -6.52
CA PRO A 48 7.13 -8.68 -5.81
C PRO A 48 7.38 -7.55 -4.79
N LEU A 49 6.85 -6.35 -5.04
CA LEU A 49 6.96 -5.22 -4.12
C LEU A 49 6.03 -5.42 -2.91
N LEU A 50 4.80 -5.90 -3.11
CA LEU A 50 3.91 -6.28 -2.00
C LEU A 50 4.56 -7.34 -1.10
N GLU A 51 5.18 -8.36 -1.68
CA GLU A 51 5.86 -9.42 -0.92
C GLU A 51 7.05 -8.89 -0.12
N ARG A 52 7.77 -7.91 -0.66
CA ARG A 52 8.84 -7.21 0.06
C ARG A 52 8.27 -6.40 1.22
N ILE A 53 7.24 -5.58 0.99
CA ILE A 53 6.60 -4.78 2.04
C ILE A 53 6.03 -5.69 3.13
N ALA A 54 5.35 -6.77 2.76
CA ALA A 54 4.79 -7.74 3.69
C ALA A 54 5.87 -8.37 4.59
N ARG A 55 7.02 -8.74 4.01
CA ARG A 55 8.16 -9.26 4.77
C ARG A 55 8.73 -8.23 5.74
N CYS A 56 8.93 -6.98 5.31
CA CYS A 56 9.51 -5.95 6.16
C CYS A 56 8.56 -5.54 7.30
N THR A 57 7.27 -5.38 7.01
CA THR A 57 6.24 -4.93 7.98
C THR A 57 5.67 -6.07 8.83
N GLY A 58 5.92 -7.33 8.47
CA GLY A 58 5.28 -8.50 9.06
C GLY A 58 3.81 -8.70 8.65
N ALA A 59 3.33 -7.98 7.62
CA ALA A 59 2.00 -8.16 7.06
C ALA A 59 1.85 -9.49 6.35
N GLN A 60 0.61 -9.96 6.24
CA GLN A 60 0.28 -11.08 5.36
C GLN A 60 -0.56 -10.60 4.17
N ILE A 61 -0.17 -10.99 2.96
CA ILE A 61 -0.94 -10.69 1.75
C ILE A 61 -2.10 -11.69 1.67
N VAL A 62 -3.33 -11.16 1.64
CA VAL A 62 -4.55 -11.96 1.48
C VAL A 62 -5.04 -11.92 0.03
N PRO A 63 -5.49 -13.06 -0.54
CA PRO A 63 -6.02 -13.10 -1.91
C PRO A 63 -7.45 -12.52 -2.00
N SER A 64 -8.21 -12.55 -0.90
CA SER A 64 -9.58 -12.04 -0.80
C SER A 64 -9.84 -11.45 0.59
N ILE A 65 -10.80 -10.52 0.65
CA ILE A 65 -11.33 -9.89 1.86
C ILE A 65 -11.92 -10.95 2.81
N ASP A 66 -12.40 -12.07 2.27
CA ASP A 66 -12.96 -13.15 3.09
C ASP A 66 -11.94 -13.74 4.05
N ASN A 67 -10.66 -13.75 3.66
CA ASN A 67 -9.54 -14.30 4.43
C ASN A 67 -8.99 -13.35 5.51
N LEU A 68 -9.56 -12.15 5.70
CA LEU A 68 -9.01 -11.16 6.66
C LEU A 68 -9.16 -11.55 8.13
N SER A 69 -10.12 -12.40 8.50
CA SER A 69 -10.52 -12.66 9.90
C SER A 69 -9.46 -13.32 10.80
N GLN A 70 -8.34 -13.79 10.25
CA GLN A 70 -7.31 -14.53 10.99
C GLN A 70 -5.90 -13.94 10.82
N GLN A 71 -5.74 -12.80 10.16
CA GLN A 71 -4.44 -12.41 9.60
C GLN A 71 -3.86 -11.19 10.29
N LYS A 72 -2.54 -11.21 10.43
CA LYS A 72 -1.77 -10.15 11.08
C LYS A 72 -1.60 -8.97 10.11
N LEU A 73 -2.08 -7.79 10.52
CA LEU A 73 -1.74 -6.54 9.84
C LEU A 73 -0.24 -6.27 9.97
N GLY A 74 0.34 -5.68 8.91
CA GLY A 74 1.70 -5.16 8.98
C GLY A 74 1.78 -3.92 9.85
N THR A 75 2.94 -3.68 10.43
CA THR A 75 3.19 -2.49 11.25
C THR A 75 4.48 -1.80 10.80
N CYS A 76 4.46 -0.47 10.81
CA CYS A 76 5.61 0.41 10.67
C CYS A 76 5.38 1.61 11.60
N GLU A 77 6.44 2.35 11.93
CA GLU A 77 6.37 3.54 12.80
C GLU A 77 5.84 4.75 12.03
N SER A 78 6.27 4.92 10.77
CA SER A 78 5.86 6.04 9.94
C SER A 78 5.63 5.60 8.50
N PHE A 79 4.67 6.26 7.84
CA PHE A 79 4.45 6.18 6.40
C PHE A 79 4.36 7.58 5.83
N HIS A 80 5.13 7.84 4.77
CA HIS A 80 5.09 9.12 4.08
C HIS A 80 5.42 8.97 2.58
N VAL A 81 5.08 10.01 1.81
CA VAL A 81 5.21 10.02 0.36
C VAL A 81 5.95 11.29 -0.06
N ASP A 82 7.17 11.12 -0.56
CA ASP A 82 8.05 12.23 -0.93
C ASP A 82 8.40 12.21 -2.41
N LYS A 83 8.70 13.39 -2.95
CA LYS A 83 9.23 13.57 -4.30
C LYS A 83 10.75 13.61 -4.26
N PHE A 84 11.38 12.67 -4.98
CA PHE A 84 12.82 12.56 -5.08
C PHE A 84 13.29 12.96 -6.48
N VAL A 85 14.35 13.76 -6.56
CA VAL A 85 15.00 14.14 -7.82
C VAL A 85 16.07 13.11 -8.12
N GLU A 86 15.90 12.33 -9.19
CA GLU A 86 16.94 11.41 -9.64
C GLU A 86 18.04 12.18 -10.38
N GLU A 87 19.20 12.35 -9.73
CA GLU A 87 20.35 13.07 -10.29
C GLU A 87 21.10 12.27 -11.37
N HIS A 88 21.01 10.93 -11.34
CA HIS A 88 21.79 10.01 -12.18
C HIS A 88 20.95 9.29 -13.25
N GLY A 89 19.78 9.81 -13.61
CA GLY A 89 18.92 9.17 -14.60
C GLY A 89 19.55 9.16 -15.99
N SER A 90 19.90 7.97 -16.49
CA SER A 90 20.38 7.71 -17.86
C SER A 90 19.28 7.96 -18.91
N ALA A 91 18.77 9.18 -19.01
CA ALA A 91 17.96 9.59 -20.13
C ALA A 91 18.90 9.93 -21.29
N GLY A 92 18.92 9.07 -22.32
CA GLY A 92 19.56 9.39 -23.58
C GLY A 92 19.18 10.79 -24.07
N GLN A 93 20.19 11.59 -24.41
CA GLN A 93 20.13 12.84 -25.19
C GLN A 93 19.08 13.93 -24.85
N ALA A 94 18.49 13.95 -23.65
CA ALA A 94 17.74 15.12 -23.19
C ALA A 94 17.75 15.19 -21.65
N GLY A 95 18.68 15.96 -21.08
CA GLY A 95 18.98 16.09 -19.64
C GLY A 95 17.84 16.65 -18.76
N LYS A 96 16.68 15.99 -18.75
CA LYS A 96 15.59 16.28 -17.81
C LYS A 96 15.82 15.46 -16.53
N LYS A 97 16.04 16.16 -15.42
CA LYS A 97 16.02 15.57 -14.08
C LYS A 97 14.68 14.84 -13.87
N LEU A 98 14.71 13.54 -13.61
CA LEU A 98 13.49 12.75 -13.43
C LEU A 98 13.02 12.86 -11.98
N LEU A 99 11.86 13.46 -11.78
CA LEU A 99 11.18 13.45 -10.48
C LEU A 99 10.46 12.12 -10.29
N LYS A 100 10.79 11.40 -9.22
CA LYS A 100 10.12 10.16 -8.81
C LYS A 100 9.38 10.42 -7.49
N THR A 101 8.12 10.01 -7.43
CA THR A 101 7.39 9.95 -6.15
C THR A 101 7.65 8.60 -5.51
N LEU A 102 8.17 8.59 -4.29
CA LEU A 102 8.50 7.40 -3.53
C LEU A 102 7.63 7.31 -2.28
N MET A 103 7.37 6.08 -1.83
CA MET A 103 6.64 5.78 -0.61
C MET A 103 7.62 5.18 0.39
N PHE A 104 7.60 5.66 1.63
CA PHE A 104 8.51 5.24 2.69
C PHE A 104 7.72 4.58 3.80
N PHE A 105 8.19 3.41 4.24
CA PHE A 105 7.65 2.65 5.37
C PHE A 105 8.78 2.50 6.39
N GLU A 106 8.83 3.37 7.39
CA GLU A 106 9.94 3.44 8.35
C GLU A 106 9.61 2.77 9.68
N GLY A 107 10.63 2.40 10.45
CA GLY A 107 10.44 1.73 11.74
C GLY A 107 9.77 0.34 11.64
N CYS A 108 9.92 -0.34 10.49
CA CYS A 108 9.48 -1.72 10.33
C CYS A 108 10.19 -2.67 11.33
N PRO A 109 9.54 -3.74 11.82
CA PRO A 109 10.14 -4.69 12.76
C PRO A 109 11.46 -5.31 12.24
N LYS A 110 12.53 -5.21 13.03
CA LYS A 110 13.84 -5.84 12.75
C LYS A 110 13.75 -7.36 13.01
N PRO A 111 14.47 -8.22 12.26
CA PRO A 111 15.64 -7.93 11.40
C PRO A 111 15.36 -8.01 9.89
N LEU A 112 14.11 -7.90 9.45
CA LEU A 112 13.71 -8.26 8.08
C LEU A 112 14.01 -7.15 7.06
N GLY A 113 15.31 -6.94 6.78
CA GLY A 113 15.90 -6.27 5.62
C GLY A 113 15.27 -4.94 5.15
N CYS A 114 16.02 -3.84 5.29
CA CYS A 114 15.67 -2.53 4.70
C CYS A 114 16.18 -2.43 3.25
N THR A 115 15.77 -1.39 2.51
CA THR A 115 16.28 -1.09 1.15
C THR A 115 17.31 0.02 1.21
#